data_AF-D8Q8M1-F1
#
_entry.id   AF-D8Q8M1-F1
#
_cell.length_a   1.000
_cell.length_b   1.000
_cell.length_c   1.000
_cell.angle_alpha   90.00
_cell.angle_beta   90.00
_cell.angle_gamma   90.00
#
_symmetry.space_group_name_H-M   'P 1'
#
loop_
_entity.id
_entity.type
_entity.pdbx_description
1 polymer ?
#
loop_
_entity_poly.entity_id
_entity_poly.type
_entity_poly.pdbx_seq_one_letter_code
_entity_poly.pdbx_strand_id
1 'polypeptide(L)'
;MSSKATTRSSSSRGNTKTSPATKNDLANKYLIFYNVASGLAWAYVLVFALIHITNIDGRAAQVASSGPVTASTYVGKLLSSSASFLRSASSATKAHSRWWLPGFLQAPVARMATVYGRVGPQVALVQSFAVLEVAHVALGLVRSSLPTTAMQVTSRLLLVWAVVEQSATARANPAFASMIIAWSFSEIIRYSFYTFNLLGLQPPQWLVWIRYSAFYVLYPIGAGSEWFLTWISLPNSSPVPGFRSWYQGAWGFMDYLRGIMVLVWAPALYVLFTYMMGQRRKVLGGGRKLKDN
;
A
#
# COMPACT_ATOMS: atom_id res chain seq x y z
N MET A 1 -36.83 46.01 60.71
CA MET A 1 -37.09 44.64 60.19
C MET A 1 -36.56 44.60 58.77
N SER A 2 -35.29 44.29 58.54
CA SER A 2 -34.74 42.94 58.37
C SER A 2 -35.50 42.12 57.31
N SER A 3 -34.93 41.95 56.11
CA SER A 3 -34.49 40.61 55.67
C SER A 3 -33.79 40.66 54.29
N LYS A 4 -32.73 39.85 54.20
CA LYS A 4 -31.87 39.55 53.04
C LYS A 4 -32.61 38.80 51.92
N ALA A 5 -32.21 39.01 50.68
CA ALA A 5 -32.23 37.97 49.62
C ALA A 5 -31.20 38.33 48.53
N THR A 6 -29.95 37.89 48.68
CA THR A 6 -29.37 36.71 48.02
C THR A 6 -29.06 36.93 46.53
N THR A 7 -27.83 37.37 46.29
CA THR A 7 -27.05 37.18 45.06
C THR A 7 -27.11 35.73 44.59
N ARG A 8 -27.67 35.47 43.41
CA ARG A 8 -27.45 34.21 42.68
C ARG A 8 -26.47 34.47 41.53
N SER A 9 -25.23 34.07 41.74
CA SER A 9 -24.25 33.89 40.69
C SER A 9 -24.72 32.75 39.77
N SER A 10 -25.11 33.07 38.54
CA SER A 10 -25.23 32.05 37.49
C SER A 10 -23.81 31.70 37.02
N SER A 11 -23.24 30.64 37.59
CA SER A 11 -22.01 30.04 37.07
C SER A 11 -22.27 29.54 35.65
N SER A 12 -21.76 30.25 34.65
CA SER A 12 -21.67 29.72 33.28
C SER A 12 -20.62 28.61 33.28
N ARG A 13 -21.02 27.38 33.60
CA ARG A 13 -20.26 26.20 33.22
C ARG A 13 -20.29 26.14 31.70
N GLY A 14 -19.25 26.68 31.08
CA GLY A 14 -18.97 26.55 29.66
C GLY A 14 -18.82 25.07 29.33
N ASN A 15 -19.93 24.44 28.97
CA ASN A 15 -19.90 23.13 28.36
C ASN A 15 -19.42 23.36 26.93
N THR A 16 -18.12 23.23 26.70
CA THR A 16 -17.50 23.30 25.37
C THR A 16 -17.91 22.08 24.54
N LYS A 17 -19.20 21.96 24.23
CA LYS A 17 -19.67 21.16 23.10
C LYS A 17 -19.25 21.93 21.85
N THR A 18 -18.09 21.58 21.32
CA THR A 18 -17.65 22.01 19.99
C THR A 18 -18.78 21.80 19.00
N SER A 19 -19.20 22.89 18.35
CA SER A 19 -20.28 22.89 17.36
C SER A 19 -20.00 21.84 16.28
N PRO A 20 -21.03 21.11 15.79
CA PRO A 20 -20.87 20.12 14.72
C PRO A 20 -20.16 20.68 13.48
N ALA A 21 -20.30 21.97 13.20
CA ALA A 21 -19.58 22.64 12.10
C ALA A 21 -18.05 22.68 12.34
N THR A 22 -17.61 22.97 13.56
CA THR A 22 -16.18 23.05 13.92
C THR A 22 -15.52 21.66 13.98
N LYS A 23 -16.26 20.64 14.42
CA LYS A 23 -15.77 19.25 14.40
C LYS A 23 -15.54 18.75 12.96
N ASN A 24 -16.44 19.10 12.04
CA ASN A 24 -16.31 18.74 10.63
C ASN A 24 -15.12 19.46 9.96
N ASP A 25 -14.83 20.71 10.35
CA ASP A 25 -13.67 21.47 9.85
C ASP A 25 -12.33 20.86 10.29
N LEU A 26 -12.19 20.50 11.57
CA LEU A 26 -10.97 19.84 12.07
C LEU A 26 -10.76 18.45 11.46
N ALA A 27 -11.83 17.67 11.32
CA ALA A 27 -11.78 16.37 10.66
C ALA A 27 -11.33 16.50 9.19
N ASN A 28 -11.88 17.47 8.45
CA ASN A 28 -11.48 17.73 7.06
C ASN A 28 -10.01 18.16 6.96
N LYS A 29 -9.54 19.08 7.82
CA LYS A 29 -8.13 19.50 7.86
C LYS A 29 -7.19 18.33 8.15
N TYR A 30 -7.54 17.49 9.11
CA TYR A 30 -6.80 16.27 9.42
C TYR A 30 -6.77 15.30 8.22
N LEU A 31 -7.91 15.05 7.58
CA LEU A 31 -7.98 14.18 6.41
C LEU A 31 -7.17 14.73 5.24
N ILE A 32 -7.18 16.03 5.00
CA ILE A 32 -6.32 16.68 3.99
C ILE A 32 -4.85 16.42 4.31
N PHE A 33 -4.42 16.69 5.54
CA PHE A 33 -3.06 16.42 5.99
C PHE A 33 -2.68 14.95 5.79
N TYR A 34 -3.54 14.02 6.21
CA TYR A 34 -3.32 12.59 6.05
C TYR A 34 -3.14 12.19 4.58
N ASN A 35 -4.03 12.62 3.69
CA ASN A 35 -3.93 12.29 2.26
C ASN A 35 -2.66 12.89 1.64
N VAL A 36 -2.31 14.14 1.95
CA VAL A 36 -1.08 14.78 1.47
C VAL A 36 0.15 14.03 1.98
N ALA A 37 0.23 13.75 3.28
CA ALA A 37 1.34 13.03 3.88
C ALA A 37 1.51 11.62 3.30
N SER A 38 0.41 10.87 3.16
CA SER A 38 0.43 9.54 2.55
C SER A 38 0.83 9.57 1.07
N GLY A 39 0.34 10.55 0.31
CA GLY A 39 0.75 10.78 -1.07
C GLY A 39 2.24 11.08 -1.21
N LEU A 40 2.78 11.94 -0.35
CA LEU A 40 4.22 12.25 -0.30
C LEU A 40 5.06 11.04 0.13
N ALA A 41 4.56 10.23 1.06
CA ALA A 41 5.25 9.02 1.50
C ALA A 41 5.38 7.99 0.36
N TRP A 42 4.33 7.79 -0.44
CA TRP A 42 4.40 6.95 -1.64
C TRP A 42 5.24 7.57 -2.76
N ALA A 43 5.22 8.89 -2.92
CA ALA A 43 6.14 9.57 -3.84
C ALA A 43 7.61 9.38 -3.45
N TYR A 44 7.91 9.47 -2.15
CA TYR A 44 9.23 9.17 -1.61
C TYR A 44 9.65 7.72 -1.93
N VAL A 45 8.78 6.75 -1.66
CA VAL A 45 9.04 5.33 -1.98
C VAL A 45 9.32 5.15 -3.48
N LEU A 46 8.51 5.75 -4.35
CA LEU A 46 8.69 5.68 -5.80
C LEU A 46 10.03 6.25 -6.24
N VAL A 47 10.35 7.47 -5.80
CA VAL A 47 11.58 8.16 -6.18
C VAL A 47 12.81 7.35 -5.75
N PHE A 48 12.84 6.84 -4.52
CA PHE A 48 13.98 6.05 -4.05
C PHE A 48 14.08 4.68 -4.74
N ALA A 49 12.95 4.06 -5.09
CA ALA A 49 12.95 2.84 -5.90
C ALA A 49 13.54 3.10 -7.29
N LEU A 50 13.13 4.20 -7.95
CA LEU A 50 13.63 4.58 -9.27
C LEU A 50 15.11 4.96 -9.24
N ILE A 51 15.56 5.72 -8.24
CA ILE A 51 16.98 6.06 -8.04
C ILE A 51 17.82 4.78 -7.91
N HIS A 52 17.34 3.78 -7.18
CA HIS A 52 18.04 2.50 -7.02
C HIS A 52 18.09 1.70 -8.33
N ILE A 53 16.98 1.63 -9.08
CA ILE A 53 16.90 0.90 -10.36
C ILE A 53 17.78 1.56 -11.43
N THR A 54 17.84 2.90 -11.44
CA THR A 54 18.66 3.67 -12.38
C THR A 54 20.11 3.82 -11.93
N ASN A 55 20.40 3.54 -10.64
CA ASN A 55 21.70 3.73 -10.00
C ASN A 55 22.24 5.18 -10.11
N ILE A 56 21.35 6.17 -10.08
CA ILE A 56 21.73 7.60 -10.18
C ILE A 56 22.59 8.03 -8.98
N ASP A 57 22.34 7.47 -7.79
CA ASP A 57 23.08 7.81 -6.57
C ASP A 57 24.34 6.94 -6.34
N GLY A 58 24.62 5.99 -7.25
CA GLY A 58 25.77 5.08 -7.15
C GLY A 58 25.70 4.07 -5.99
N ARG A 59 24.61 4.03 -5.22
CA ARG A 59 24.51 3.23 -3.98
C ARG A 59 23.96 1.82 -4.19
N ALA A 60 23.56 1.45 -5.41
CA ALA A 60 22.89 0.17 -5.64
C ALA A 60 23.77 -1.04 -5.29
N ALA A 61 25.08 -0.97 -5.58
CA ALA A 61 26.03 -2.03 -5.24
C ALA A 61 26.22 -2.17 -3.72
N GLN A 62 26.31 -1.05 -3.00
CA GLN A 62 26.41 -1.05 -1.54
C GLN A 62 25.16 -1.68 -0.91
N VAL A 63 23.97 -1.30 -1.37
CA VAL A 63 22.69 -1.87 -0.88
C VAL A 63 22.61 -3.38 -1.16
N ALA A 64 23.03 -3.82 -2.34
CA ALA A 64 23.09 -5.25 -2.66
C ALA A 64 24.05 -6.03 -1.74
N SER A 65 25.18 -5.43 -1.37
CA SER A 65 26.20 -6.04 -0.50
C SER A 65 25.86 -6.04 1.00
N SER A 66 24.97 -5.14 1.44
CA SER A 66 24.62 -4.95 2.85
C SER A 66 23.60 -5.97 3.35
N GLY A 67 22.89 -6.64 2.43
CA GLY A 67 21.76 -7.50 2.73
C GLY A 67 20.49 -6.70 3.09
N PRO A 68 19.30 -7.25 2.82
CA PRO A 68 18.03 -6.59 3.08
C PRO A 68 17.73 -6.54 4.59
N VAL A 69 17.63 -5.33 5.14
CA VAL A 69 17.07 -5.12 6.49
C VAL A 69 15.56 -5.27 6.42
N THR A 70 15.00 -6.16 7.25
CA THR A 70 13.57 -6.40 7.29
C THR A 70 12.82 -5.28 8.00
N ALA A 71 11.52 -5.11 7.71
CA ALA A 71 10.71 -4.05 8.31
C ALA A 71 10.61 -4.19 9.83
N SER A 72 10.41 -5.42 10.31
CA SER A 72 10.44 -5.79 11.72
C SER A 72 11.73 -5.34 12.42
N THR A 73 12.87 -5.58 11.79
CA THR A 73 14.19 -5.16 12.30
C THR A 73 14.33 -3.64 12.30
N TYR A 74 13.83 -2.96 11.26
CA TYR A 74 13.89 -1.51 11.14
C TYR A 74 13.02 -0.81 12.19
N VAL A 75 11.80 -1.28 12.41
CA VAL A 75 10.88 -0.76 13.44
C VAL A 75 11.41 -1.06 14.85
N GLY A 76 11.92 -2.28 15.07
CA GLY A 76 12.61 -2.64 16.31
C GLY A 76 13.73 -1.65 16.62
N LYS A 77 14.56 -1.30 15.63
CA LYS A 77 15.65 -0.30 15.75
C LYS A 77 15.17 1.14 16.00
N LEU A 78 14.01 1.53 15.47
CA LEU A 78 13.41 2.85 15.71
C LEU A 78 12.85 2.97 17.13
N LEU A 79 12.32 1.88 17.69
CA LEU A 79 11.75 1.81 19.03
C LEU A 79 12.81 1.57 20.10
N SER A 80 13.89 0.85 19.77
CA SER A 80 15.04 0.65 20.65
C SER A 80 16.10 1.75 20.39
N SER A 81 15.94 2.90 21.03
CA SER A 81 17.00 3.92 21.13
C SER A 81 18.17 3.38 21.98
N SER A 82 18.95 2.45 21.43
CA SER A 82 20.32 2.06 21.84
C SER A 82 20.82 0.94 20.93
N ALA A 83 22.07 1.07 20.52
CA ALA A 83 22.69 0.38 19.40
C ALA A 83 22.67 -1.16 19.46
N SER A 84 22.63 -1.79 18.29
CA SER A 84 23.60 -2.83 17.94
C SER A 84 23.68 -3.01 16.42
N PHE A 85 24.88 -2.71 15.92
CA PHE A 85 25.34 -2.95 14.57
C PHE A 85 25.62 -4.45 14.43
N LEU A 86 24.62 -5.25 14.06
CA LEU A 86 24.83 -6.62 13.60
C LEU A 86 24.03 -6.92 12.33
N ARG A 87 24.79 -7.55 11.43
CA ARG A 87 24.59 -7.74 10.00
C ARG A 87 23.89 -9.08 9.79
N SER A 88 22.68 -9.08 9.25
CA SER A 88 22.10 -10.29 8.64
C SER A 88 22.48 -10.28 7.17
N ALA A 89 23.56 -10.98 6.84
CA ALA A 89 23.94 -11.22 5.46
C ALA A 89 22.96 -12.24 4.86
N SER A 90 21.98 -11.78 4.08
CA SER A 90 21.31 -12.69 3.15
C SER A 90 22.24 -12.87 1.96
N SER A 91 22.58 -14.11 1.65
CA SER A 91 23.37 -14.51 0.49
C SER A 91 22.91 -13.80 -0.77
N ALA A 92 23.83 -13.09 -1.42
CA ALA A 92 23.62 -12.52 -2.74
C ALA A 92 23.14 -13.61 -3.68
N THR A 93 21.89 -13.50 -4.14
CA THR A 93 21.34 -14.40 -5.15
C THR A 93 22.18 -14.23 -6.41
N LYS A 94 22.93 -15.27 -6.80
CA LYS A 94 23.70 -15.28 -8.04
C LYS A 94 22.75 -14.89 -9.17
N ALA A 95 23.05 -13.78 -9.83
CA ALA A 95 22.28 -13.31 -10.98
C ALA A 95 22.37 -14.38 -12.07
N HIS A 96 21.28 -15.09 -12.33
CA HIS A 96 21.17 -15.94 -13.52
C HIS A 96 21.37 -15.04 -14.76
N SER A 97 22.28 -15.44 -15.65
CA SER A 97 22.54 -14.70 -16.89
C SER A 97 21.27 -14.66 -17.73
N ARG A 98 20.66 -13.47 -17.86
CA ARG A 98 19.43 -13.27 -18.63
C ARG A 98 19.78 -12.99 -20.10
N TRP A 99 20.21 -14.03 -20.81
CA TRP A 99 20.68 -13.98 -22.19
C TRP A 99 19.63 -13.46 -23.20
N TRP A 100 18.34 -13.51 -22.86
CA TRP A 100 17.24 -13.00 -23.69
C TRP A 100 16.98 -11.49 -23.55
N LEU A 101 17.62 -10.79 -22.60
CA LEU A 101 17.43 -9.36 -22.36
C LEU A 101 18.49 -8.52 -23.09
N PRO A 102 18.10 -7.43 -23.77
CA PRO A 102 19.05 -6.45 -24.31
C PRO A 102 20.03 -5.97 -23.25
N GLY A 103 21.31 -5.79 -23.60
CA GLY A 103 22.38 -5.47 -22.65
C GLY A 103 22.08 -4.27 -21.74
N PHE A 104 21.44 -3.22 -22.28
CA PHE A 104 21.06 -2.04 -21.51
C PHE A 104 20.00 -2.29 -20.44
N LEU A 105 19.18 -3.34 -20.56
CA LEU A 105 18.17 -3.74 -19.59
C LEU A 105 18.68 -4.71 -18.53
N GLN A 106 19.80 -5.41 -18.79
CA GLN A 106 20.32 -6.41 -17.85
C GLN A 106 20.67 -5.80 -16.49
N ALA A 107 21.34 -4.65 -16.48
CA ALA A 107 21.76 -4.00 -15.24
C ALA A 107 20.57 -3.39 -14.45
N PRO A 108 19.62 -2.63 -15.05
CA PRO A 108 18.41 -2.20 -14.35
C PRO A 108 17.58 -3.36 -13.78
N VAL A 109 17.36 -4.43 -14.56
CA VAL A 109 16.57 -5.59 -14.12
C VAL A 109 17.31 -6.39 -13.03
N ALA A 110 18.64 -6.43 -13.03
CA ALA A 110 19.41 -6.95 -11.90
C ALA A 110 19.21 -6.10 -10.64
N ARG A 111 19.20 -4.77 -10.77
CA ARG A 111 18.97 -3.87 -9.61
C ARG A 111 17.55 -3.95 -9.07
N MET A 112 16.54 -4.22 -9.91
CA MET A 112 15.17 -4.48 -9.46
C MET A 112 15.08 -5.58 -8.39
N ALA A 113 15.93 -6.62 -8.48
CA ALA A 113 15.99 -7.71 -7.50
C ALA A 113 16.47 -7.25 -6.11
N THR A 114 17.10 -6.08 -5.99
CA THR A 114 17.66 -5.56 -4.74
C THR A 114 16.94 -4.32 -4.22
N VAL A 115 15.85 -3.90 -4.88
CA VAL A 115 15.05 -2.72 -4.49
C VAL A 115 14.49 -2.84 -3.08
N TYR A 116 14.15 -4.05 -2.63
CA TYR A 116 13.71 -4.27 -1.25
C TYR A 116 14.72 -3.75 -0.22
N GLY A 117 16.03 -3.93 -0.46
CA GLY A 117 17.06 -3.43 0.46
C GLY A 117 17.09 -1.90 0.58
N ARG A 118 16.53 -1.18 -0.41
CA ARG A 118 16.47 0.29 -0.42
C ARG A 118 15.21 0.83 0.23
N VAL A 119 14.05 0.27 -0.12
CA VAL A 119 12.73 0.85 0.21
C VAL A 119 11.80 -0.10 0.98
N GLY A 120 12.19 -1.35 1.23
CA GLY A 120 11.34 -2.38 1.83
C GLY A 120 10.77 -1.98 3.19
N PRO A 121 11.59 -1.56 4.17
CA PRO A 121 11.10 -1.09 5.47
C PRO A 121 10.16 0.11 5.37
N GLN A 122 10.45 1.05 4.46
CA GLN A 122 9.66 2.25 4.26
C GLN A 122 8.30 1.89 3.66
N VAL A 123 8.24 0.98 2.68
CA VAL A 123 7.00 0.43 2.15
C VAL A 123 6.16 -0.18 3.28
N ALA A 124 6.78 -0.98 4.15
CA ALA A 124 6.05 -1.64 5.24
C ALA A 124 5.48 -0.66 6.26
N LEU A 125 6.20 0.42 6.56
CA LEU A 125 5.71 1.50 7.41
C LEU A 125 4.56 2.26 6.75
N VAL A 126 4.75 2.71 5.50
CA VAL A 126 3.73 3.47 4.76
C VAL A 126 2.46 2.65 4.58
N GLN A 127 2.59 1.36 4.24
CA GLN A 127 1.45 0.47 4.10
C GLN A 127 0.75 0.20 5.44
N SER A 128 1.48 0.12 6.55
CA SER A 128 0.90 0.00 7.90
C SER A 128 0.06 1.22 8.28
N PHE A 129 0.43 2.43 7.85
CA PHE A 129 -0.39 3.63 8.06
C PHE A 129 -1.73 3.61 7.30
N ALA A 130 -1.93 2.71 6.34
CA ALA A 130 -3.23 2.53 5.68
C ALA A 130 -4.30 1.94 6.62
N VAL A 131 -3.91 1.36 7.77
CA VAL A 131 -4.87 0.96 8.83
C VAL A 131 -5.69 2.16 9.31
N LEU A 132 -5.11 3.37 9.28
CA LEU A 132 -5.85 4.60 9.62
C LEU A 132 -7.02 4.84 8.67
N GLU A 133 -6.96 4.40 7.40
CA GLU A 133 -8.10 4.52 6.47
C GLU A 133 -9.30 3.70 6.94
N VAL A 134 -9.04 2.49 7.46
CA VAL A 134 -10.07 1.65 8.05
C VAL A 134 -10.66 2.33 9.28
N ALA A 135 -9.81 2.93 10.12
CA ALA A 135 -10.25 3.70 11.28
C ALA A 135 -11.08 4.92 10.88
N HIS A 136 -10.70 5.66 9.82
CA HIS A 136 -11.46 6.81 9.34
C HIS A 136 -12.85 6.42 8.88
N VAL A 137 -12.99 5.28 8.20
CA VAL A 137 -14.31 4.77 7.78
C VAL A 137 -15.11 4.26 8.98
N ALA A 138 -14.48 3.51 9.89
CA ALA A 138 -15.14 2.96 11.09
C ALA A 138 -15.64 4.06 12.04
N LEU A 139 -14.90 5.16 12.18
CA LEU A 139 -15.26 6.33 12.97
C LEU A 139 -16.24 7.27 12.24
N GLY A 140 -16.61 6.97 11.00
CA GLY A 140 -17.53 7.79 10.21
C GLY A 140 -16.92 9.11 9.70
N LEU A 141 -15.59 9.27 9.74
CA LEU A 141 -14.90 10.43 9.17
C LEU A 141 -14.96 10.43 7.64
N VAL A 142 -15.00 9.24 7.02
CA VAL A 142 -15.09 9.06 5.57
C VAL A 142 -16.27 8.15 5.24
N ARG A 143 -17.09 8.54 4.26
CA ARG A 143 -18.22 7.73 3.77
C ARG A 143 -17.70 6.68 2.78
N SER A 144 -17.46 5.46 3.27
CA SER A 144 -17.12 4.30 2.45
C SER A 144 -17.72 3.03 3.08
N SER A 145 -17.74 1.94 2.33
CA SER A 145 -18.08 0.64 2.90
C SER A 145 -16.90 0.14 3.75
N LEU A 146 -17.16 -0.11 5.04
CA LEU A 146 -16.15 -0.59 5.97
C LEU A 146 -15.56 -1.95 5.55
N PRO A 147 -16.36 -2.98 5.21
CA PRO A 147 -15.82 -4.27 4.77
C PRO A 147 -14.92 -4.17 3.54
N THR A 148 -15.29 -3.33 2.56
CA THR A 148 -14.48 -3.19 1.34
C THR A 148 -13.17 -2.47 1.62
N THR A 149 -13.20 -1.42 2.46
CA THR A 149 -11.98 -0.68 2.84
C THR A 149 -11.05 -1.57 3.65
N ALA A 150 -11.59 -2.31 4.62
CA ALA A 150 -10.83 -3.27 5.42
C ALA A 150 -10.21 -4.38 4.56
N MET A 151 -10.97 -4.96 3.63
CA MET A 151 -10.46 -6.01 2.73
C MET A 151 -9.31 -5.50 1.85
N GLN A 152 -9.44 -4.29 1.28
CA GLN A 152 -8.40 -3.68 0.45
C GLN A 152 -7.11 -3.43 1.24
N VAL A 153 -7.23 -2.85 2.44
CA VAL A 153 -6.07 -2.54 3.31
C VAL A 153 -5.43 -3.83 3.82
N THR A 154 -6.23 -4.77 4.33
CA THR A 154 -5.74 -6.06 4.84
C THR A 154 -5.05 -6.88 3.76
N SER A 155 -5.58 -6.92 2.53
CA SER A 155 -4.94 -7.63 1.42
C SER A 155 -3.51 -7.15 1.19
N ARG A 156 -3.29 -5.83 1.11
CA ARG A 156 -1.94 -5.27 0.95
C ARG A 156 -1.04 -5.46 2.16
N LEU A 157 -1.60 -5.42 3.38
CA LEU A 157 -0.83 -5.71 4.60
C LEU A 157 -0.36 -7.17 4.62
N LEU A 158 -1.20 -8.12 4.19
CA LEU A 158 -0.79 -9.51 4.03
C LEU A 158 0.32 -9.66 3.00
N LEU A 159 0.28 -8.94 1.88
CA LEU A 159 1.37 -8.96 0.90
C LEU A 159 2.68 -8.47 1.51
N VAL A 160 2.67 -7.36 2.25
CA VAL A 160 3.87 -6.82 2.88
C VAL A 160 4.40 -7.75 3.98
N TRP A 161 3.56 -8.12 4.94
CA TRP A 161 3.98 -8.76 6.18
C TRP A 161 3.92 -10.29 6.16
N ALA A 162 2.99 -10.88 5.40
CA ALA A 162 2.86 -12.35 5.30
C ALA A 162 3.65 -12.93 4.12
N VAL A 163 3.84 -12.18 3.03
CA VAL A 163 4.56 -12.63 1.84
C VAL A 163 5.98 -12.10 1.80
N VAL A 164 6.14 -10.78 1.62
CA VAL A 164 7.45 -10.18 1.34
C VAL A 164 8.37 -10.25 2.56
N GLU A 165 7.90 -9.88 3.74
CA GLU A 165 8.72 -9.90 4.95
C GLU A 165 9.22 -11.32 5.30
N GLN A 166 8.37 -12.33 5.13
CA GLN A 166 8.67 -13.71 5.52
C GLN A 166 9.50 -14.47 4.47
N SER A 167 9.47 -14.07 3.20
CA SER A 167 10.15 -14.78 2.12
C SER A 167 11.37 -14.03 1.59
N ALA A 168 12.56 -14.60 1.79
CA ALA A 168 13.79 -14.09 1.17
C ALA A 168 13.72 -14.13 -0.37
N THR A 169 13.08 -15.17 -0.93
CA THR A 169 12.86 -15.32 -2.37
C THR A 169 12.00 -14.19 -2.93
N ALA A 170 10.93 -13.80 -2.23
CA ALA A 170 10.10 -12.66 -2.63
C ALA A 170 10.86 -11.33 -2.59
N ARG A 171 11.68 -11.10 -1.55
CA ARG A 171 12.49 -9.87 -1.39
C ARG A 171 13.56 -9.72 -2.47
N ALA A 172 14.17 -10.83 -2.87
CA ALA A 172 15.22 -10.86 -3.88
C ALA A 172 14.69 -10.92 -5.33
N ASN A 173 13.37 -10.80 -5.53
CA ASN A 173 12.77 -10.94 -6.85
C ASN A 173 12.49 -9.57 -7.51
N PRO A 174 12.80 -9.38 -8.82
CA PRO A 174 12.44 -8.16 -9.56
C PRO A 174 10.95 -7.80 -9.53
N ALA A 175 10.05 -8.79 -9.35
CA ALA A 175 8.62 -8.56 -9.22
C ALA A 175 8.27 -7.66 -8.02
N PHE A 176 9.09 -7.63 -6.97
CA PHE A 176 8.91 -6.68 -5.89
C PHE A 176 9.01 -5.23 -6.39
N ALA A 177 9.98 -4.93 -7.25
CA ALA A 177 10.13 -3.58 -7.80
C ALA A 177 8.92 -3.17 -8.66
N SER A 178 8.41 -4.07 -9.51
CA SER A 178 7.21 -3.77 -10.31
C SER A 178 5.97 -3.55 -9.44
N MET A 179 5.82 -4.33 -8.36
CA MET A 179 4.74 -4.16 -7.40
C MET A 179 4.78 -2.78 -6.76
N ILE A 180 5.93 -2.39 -6.21
CA ILE A 180 6.07 -1.10 -5.51
C ILE A 180 5.91 0.09 -6.45
N ILE A 181 6.40 0.01 -7.68
CA ILE A 181 6.19 1.05 -8.68
C ILE A 181 4.70 1.20 -8.97
N ALA A 182 4.00 0.09 -9.25
CA ALA A 182 2.57 0.12 -9.54
C ALA A 182 1.74 0.63 -8.36
N TRP A 183 2.06 0.17 -7.14
CA TRP A 183 1.42 0.65 -5.91
C TRP A 183 1.63 2.14 -5.74
N SER A 184 2.87 2.61 -5.82
CA SER A 184 3.18 4.03 -5.60
C SER A 184 2.42 4.92 -6.58
N PHE A 185 2.39 4.58 -7.88
CA PHE A 185 1.59 5.33 -8.85
C PHE A 185 0.10 5.33 -8.47
N SER A 186 -0.47 4.15 -8.16
CA SER A 186 -1.88 4.05 -7.80
C SER A 186 -2.23 4.91 -6.58
N GLU A 187 -1.33 4.95 -5.60
CA GLU A 187 -1.51 5.66 -4.34
C GLU A 187 -1.35 7.17 -4.48
N ILE A 188 -0.34 7.63 -5.21
CA ILE A 188 -0.16 9.06 -5.50
C ILE A 188 -1.39 9.62 -6.21
N ILE A 189 -1.93 8.90 -7.19
CA ILE A 189 -3.16 9.29 -7.90
C ILE A 189 -4.35 9.31 -6.94
N ARG A 190 -4.49 8.27 -6.10
CA ARG A 190 -5.60 8.12 -5.16
C ARG A 190 -5.64 9.26 -4.14
N TYR A 191 -4.54 9.49 -3.45
CA TYR A 191 -4.41 10.52 -2.43
C TYR A 191 -4.51 11.93 -3.02
N SER A 192 -3.93 12.17 -4.20
CA SER A 192 -4.08 13.47 -4.87
C SER A 192 -5.56 13.79 -5.13
N PHE A 193 -6.30 12.82 -5.69
CA PHE A 193 -7.73 12.99 -5.96
C PHE A 193 -8.57 13.19 -4.68
N TYR A 194 -8.26 12.46 -3.60
CA TYR A 194 -8.95 12.65 -2.32
C TYR A 194 -8.67 14.03 -1.71
N THR A 195 -7.43 14.52 -1.80
CA THR A 195 -7.07 15.87 -1.36
C THR A 195 -7.87 16.95 -2.11
N PHE A 196 -7.96 16.87 -3.45
CA PHE A 196 -8.77 17.83 -4.22
C PHE A 196 -10.24 17.84 -3.77
N ASN A 197 -10.86 16.67 -3.62
CA ASN A 197 -12.25 16.57 -3.17
C ASN A 197 -12.46 17.14 -1.76
N LEU A 198 -11.53 16.90 -0.82
CA LEU A 198 -11.63 17.43 0.54
C LEU A 198 -11.41 18.95 0.60
N LEU A 199 -10.63 19.51 -0.32
CA LEU A 199 -10.48 20.95 -0.48
C LEU A 199 -11.69 21.62 -1.14
N GLY A 200 -12.71 20.85 -1.57
CA GLY A 200 -13.85 21.37 -2.35
C GLY A 200 -13.45 21.85 -3.74
N LEU A 201 -12.25 21.49 -4.22
CA LEU A 201 -11.74 21.85 -5.53
C LEU A 201 -12.10 20.78 -6.54
N GLN A 202 -12.45 21.18 -7.76
CA GLN A 202 -12.60 20.24 -8.86
C GLN A 202 -11.22 19.68 -9.24
N PRO A 203 -11.00 18.35 -9.19
CA PRO A 203 -9.74 17.79 -9.61
C PRO A 203 -9.48 18.09 -11.10
N PRO A 204 -8.23 18.39 -11.49
CA PRO A 204 -7.90 18.62 -12.89
C PRO A 204 -8.34 17.46 -13.79
N GLN A 205 -8.81 17.76 -15.01
CA GLN A 205 -9.38 16.74 -15.90
C GLN A 205 -8.40 15.61 -16.22
N TRP A 206 -7.10 15.92 -16.37
CA TRP A 206 -6.06 14.91 -16.58
C TRP A 206 -5.92 13.94 -15.38
N LEU A 207 -6.11 14.43 -14.15
CA LEU A 207 -6.01 13.62 -12.94
C LEU A 207 -7.20 12.67 -12.83
N VAL A 208 -8.41 13.17 -13.15
CA VAL A 208 -9.61 12.34 -13.26
C VAL A 208 -9.41 11.27 -14.34
N TRP A 209 -8.93 11.66 -15.52
CA TRP A 209 -8.70 10.72 -16.61
C TRP A 209 -7.71 9.61 -16.24
N ILE A 210 -6.57 9.96 -15.64
CA ILE A 210 -5.56 9.00 -15.16
C ILE A 210 -6.16 8.09 -14.09
N ARG A 211 -6.89 8.62 -13.10
CA ARG A 211 -7.51 7.82 -12.02
C ARG A 211 -8.41 6.71 -12.57
N TYR A 212 -9.18 7.02 -13.61
CA TYR A 212 -10.12 6.07 -14.21
C TYR A 212 -9.56 5.29 -15.40
N SER A 213 -8.29 5.51 -15.81
CA SER A 213 -7.68 4.81 -16.94
C SER A 213 -6.39 4.06 -16.58
N ALA A 214 -5.70 4.44 -15.50
CA ALA A 214 -4.43 3.85 -15.10
C ALA A 214 -4.54 2.35 -14.77
N PHE A 215 -5.74 1.86 -14.40
CA PHE A 215 -5.97 0.45 -14.09
C PHE A 215 -5.64 -0.49 -15.27
N TYR A 216 -5.74 -0.03 -16.53
CA TYR A 216 -5.36 -0.83 -17.69
C TYR A 216 -3.89 -1.27 -17.68
N VAL A 217 -3.02 -0.45 -17.10
CA VAL A 217 -1.57 -0.70 -17.02
C VAL A 217 -1.18 -1.15 -15.61
N LEU A 218 -1.65 -0.43 -14.59
CA LEU A 218 -1.27 -0.66 -13.20
C LEU A 218 -1.81 -1.97 -12.65
N TYR A 219 -2.99 -2.45 -13.10
CA TYR A 219 -3.49 -3.73 -12.62
C TYR A 219 -2.62 -4.87 -13.12
N PRO A 220 -2.41 -5.12 -14.43
CA PRO A 220 -1.54 -6.21 -14.88
C PRO A 220 -0.15 -6.22 -14.22
N ILE A 221 0.46 -5.05 -14.04
CA ILE A 221 1.79 -4.92 -13.43
C ILE A 221 1.71 -5.18 -11.92
N GLY A 222 0.87 -4.45 -11.19
CA GLY A 222 0.74 -4.55 -9.74
C GLY A 222 0.19 -5.91 -9.32
N ALA A 223 -1.00 -6.24 -9.82
CA ALA A 223 -1.68 -7.49 -9.55
C ALA A 223 -0.85 -8.73 -9.91
N GLY A 224 -0.30 -8.73 -11.13
CA GLY A 224 0.50 -9.85 -11.61
C GLY A 224 1.74 -10.05 -10.74
N SER A 225 2.37 -8.96 -10.32
CA SER A 225 3.53 -9.04 -9.42
C SER A 225 3.17 -9.50 -8.00
N GLU A 226 2.05 -9.05 -7.42
CA GLU A 226 1.56 -9.52 -6.12
C GLU A 226 1.28 -11.03 -6.13
N TRP A 227 0.57 -11.49 -7.16
CA TRP A 227 0.28 -12.91 -7.35
C TRP A 227 1.57 -13.72 -7.49
N PHE A 228 2.49 -13.27 -8.34
CA PHE A 228 3.75 -13.97 -8.58
C PHE A 228 4.63 -14.03 -7.33
N LEU A 229 4.75 -12.93 -6.58
CA LEU A 229 5.49 -12.90 -5.32
C LEU A 229 4.88 -13.84 -4.29
N THR A 230 3.55 -13.91 -4.23
CA THR A 230 2.85 -14.85 -3.34
C THR A 230 3.12 -16.29 -3.77
N TRP A 231 3.07 -16.58 -5.07
CA TRP A 231 3.35 -17.92 -5.61
C TRP A 231 4.78 -18.39 -5.29
N ILE A 232 5.80 -17.59 -5.59
CA ILE A 232 7.20 -17.98 -5.34
C ILE A 232 7.56 -18.01 -3.85
N SER A 233 6.70 -17.46 -3.00
CA SER A 233 6.87 -17.52 -1.54
C SER A 233 6.38 -18.84 -0.96
N LEU A 234 5.58 -19.63 -1.70
CA LEU A 234 5.08 -20.92 -1.23
C LEU A 234 6.24 -21.92 -1.02
N PRO A 235 6.07 -22.90 -0.12
CA PRO A 235 7.04 -23.98 0.04
C PRO A 235 7.24 -24.75 -1.27
N ASN A 236 8.42 -25.36 -1.45
CA ASN A 236 8.71 -26.19 -2.63
C ASN A 236 7.92 -27.52 -2.65
N SER A 237 7.19 -27.85 -1.57
CA SER A 237 6.20 -28.92 -1.56
C SER A 237 4.96 -28.48 -2.36
N SER A 238 4.38 -29.40 -3.15
CA SER A 238 3.29 -29.15 -4.09
C SER A 238 2.32 -28.00 -3.70
N PRO A 239 2.07 -27.00 -4.56
CA PRO A 239 1.15 -25.87 -4.32
C PRO A 239 -0.28 -26.31 -3.98
N VAL A 240 -0.64 -27.54 -4.36
CA VAL A 240 -1.84 -28.23 -3.90
C VAL A 240 -1.38 -29.30 -2.92
N PRO A 241 -1.44 -29.05 -1.60
CA PRO A 241 -1.19 -30.11 -0.65
C PRO A 241 -2.30 -31.14 -0.86
N GLY A 242 -1.95 -32.29 -1.42
CA GLY A 242 -2.86 -33.44 -1.40
C GLY A 242 -3.27 -33.72 0.04
N PHE A 243 -4.41 -34.39 0.25
CA PHE A 243 -4.93 -34.72 1.59
C PHE A 243 -3.86 -35.29 2.55
N ARG A 244 -2.90 -36.04 1.99
CA ARG A 244 -1.74 -36.60 2.71
C ARG A 244 -0.72 -35.55 3.19
N SER A 245 -0.46 -34.51 2.40
CA SER A 245 0.44 -33.38 2.76
C SER A 245 -0.19 -32.47 3.80
N TRP A 246 -1.53 -32.35 3.80
CA TRP A 246 -2.30 -31.64 4.82
C TRP A 246 -2.26 -32.40 6.16
N TYR A 247 -2.51 -33.72 6.14
CA TYR A 247 -2.46 -34.58 7.33
C TYR A 247 -1.06 -34.71 7.95
N GLN A 248 0.00 -34.65 7.14
CA GLN A 248 1.39 -34.73 7.60
C GLN A 248 1.97 -33.40 8.13
N GLY A 249 1.19 -32.31 8.15
CA GLY A 249 1.65 -31.02 8.69
C GLY A 249 2.71 -30.31 7.83
N ALA A 250 2.75 -30.56 6.52
CA ALA A 250 3.78 -30.03 5.64
C ALA A 250 3.71 -28.50 5.43
N TRP A 251 2.57 -27.88 5.74
CA TRP A 251 2.30 -26.45 5.56
C TRP A 251 1.89 -25.83 6.91
N GLY A 252 2.50 -24.69 7.26
CA GLY A 252 2.09 -23.91 8.42
C GLY A 252 0.90 -22.99 8.12
N PHE A 253 0.35 -22.34 9.15
CA PHE A 253 -0.76 -21.39 9.00
C PHE A 253 -0.50 -20.32 7.92
N MET A 254 0.71 -19.75 7.89
CA MET A 254 1.09 -18.73 6.92
C MET A 254 1.25 -19.28 5.50
N ASP A 255 1.58 -20.56 5.32
CA ASP A 255 1.64 -21.20 3.99
C ASP A 255 0.24 -21.38 3.42
N TYR A 256 -0.70 -21.86 4.25
CA TYR A 256 -2.12 -21.95 3.86
C TYR A 256 -2.71 -20.60 3.50
N LEU A 257 -2.43 -19.56 4.29
CA LEU A 257 -2.89 -18.21 4.02
C LEU A 257 -2.40 -17.71 2.64
N ARG A 258 -1.10 -17.89 2.35
CA ARG A 258 -0.51 -17.53 1.04
C ARG A 258 -1.10 -18.37 -0.09
N GLY A 259 -1.35 -19.66 0.12
CA GLY A 259 -2.00 -20.53 -0.85
C GLY A 259 -3.41 -20.05 -1.21
N ILE A 260 -4.22 -19.67 -0.20
CA ILE A 260 -5.55 -19.10 -0.42
C ILE A 260 -5.46 -17.79 -1.20
N MET A 261 -4.50 -16.91 -0.87
CA MET A 261 -4.29 -15.64 -1.57
C MET A 261 -4.00 -15.86 -3.07
N VAL A 262 -3.19 -16.87 -3.42
CA VAL A 262 -2.92 -17.24 -4.82
C VAL A 262 -4.19 -17.65 -5.55
N LEU A 263 -5.06 -18.45 -4.91
CA LEU A 263 -6.29 -18.96 -5.51
C LEU A 263 -7.34 -17.85 -5.72
N VAL A 264 -7.47 -16.95 -4.74
CA VAL A 264 -8.44 -15.84 -4.78
C VAL A 264 -8.02 -14.73 -5.76
N TRP A 265 -6.74 -14.65 -6.13
CA TRP A 265 -6.19 -13.57 -6.92
C TRP A 265 -6.86 -13.42 -8.31
N ALA A 266 -6.95 -14.51 -9.07
CA ALA A 266 -7.52 -14.48 -10.42
C ALA A 266 -8.99 -14.01 -10.45
N PRO A 267 -9.91 -14.57 -9.64
CA PRO A 267 -11.29 -14.07 -9.60
C PRO A 267 -11.38 -12.64 -9.04
N ALA A 268 -10.56 -12.28 -8.04
CA ALA A 268 -10.54 -10.92 -7.50
C ALA A 268 -10.13 -9.88 -8.55
N LEU A 269 -9.09 -10.18 -9.36
CA LEU A 269 -8.63 -9.32 -10.44
C LEU A 269 -9.73 -9.10 -11.49
N TYR A 270 -10.42 -10.17 -11.90
CA TYR A 270 -11.49 -10.09 -12.89
C TYR A 270 -12.63 -9.18 -12.41
N VAL A 271 -13.10 -9.38 -11.17
CA VAL A 271 -14.17 -8.56 -10.59
C VAL A 271 -13.75 -7.09 -10.46
N LEU A 272 -12.53 -6.82 -9.97
CA LEU A 272 -12.06 -5.46 -9.79
C LEU A 272 -11.83 -4.74 -11.13
N PHE A 273 -11.29 -5.46 -12.13
CA PHE A 273 -11.05 -4.90 -13.46
C PHE A 273 -12.36 -4.54 -14.18
N THR A 274 -13.34 -5.45 -14.14
CA THR A 274 -14.68 -5.19 -14.71
C THR A 274 -15.41 -4.05 -14.00
N TYR A 275 -15.28 -3.96 -12.67
CA TYR A 275 -15.78 -2.83 -11.89
C TYR A 275 -15.16 -1.50 -12.36
N MET A 276 -13.85 -1.43 -12.54
CA MET A 276 -13.16 -0.22 -12.99
C MET A 276 -13.54 0.20 -14.41
N MET A 277 -13.77 -0.75 -15.32
CA MET A 277 -14.32 -0.45 -16.64
C MET A 277 -15.70 0.21 -16.53
N GLY A 278 -16.55 -0.26 -15.62
CA GLY A 278 -17.84 0.34 -15.32
C GLY A 278 -17.72 1.76 -14.76
N GLN A 279 -16.83 1.97 -13.78
CA GLN A 279 -16.57 3.29 -13.20
C GLN A 279 -16.05 4.29 -14.24
N ARG A 280 -15.12 3.86 -15.09
CA ARG A 280 -14.60 4.67 -16.19
C ARG A 280 -15.71 5.11 -17.14
N ARG A 281 -16.58 4.19 -17.56
CA ARG A 281 -17.70 4.51 -18.46
C ARG A 281 -18.68 5.50 -17.82
N LYS A 282 -18.92 5.39 -16.51
CA LYS A 282 -19.80 6.33 -15.78
C LYS A 282 -19.22 7.73 -15.70
N VAL A 283 -17.93 7.87 -15.39
CA VAL A 283 -17.30 9.18 -15.14
C VAL A 283 -16.79 9.84 -16.42
N LEU A 284 -16.12 9.09 -17.30
CA LEU A 284 -15.51 9.61 -18.52
C LEU A 284 -16.36 9.38 -19.77
N GLY A 285 -17.30 8.43 -19.72
CA GLY A 285 -18.04 8.00 -20.91
C GLY A 285 -19.16 8.93 -21.34
N GLY A 286 -19.35 10.08 -20.70
CA GLY A 286 -20.40 11.06 -21.00
C GLY A 286 -21.77 10.41 -20.96
N GLY A 287 -22.44 10.46 -19.78
CA GLY A 287 -23.70 9.75 -19.52
C GLY A 287 -24.59 9.67 -20.76
N ARG A 288 -25.00 8.45 -21.15
CA ARG A 288 -25.89 8.21 -22.29
C ARG A 288 -27.05 9.21 -22.22
N LYS A 289 -27.00 10.28 -23.01
CA LYS A 289 -28.21 10.88 -23.55
C LYS A 289 -28.70 9.88 -24.58
N LEU A 290 -29.50 8.92 -24.13
CA LEU A 290 -30.47 8.30 -25.02
C LEU A 290 -31.29 9.49 -25.52
N LYS A 291 -31.07 9.88 -26.78
CA LYS A 291 -32.02 10.72 -27.49
C LYS A 291 -33.29 9.89 -27.57
N ASP A 292 -34.34 10.36 -26.91
CA ASP A 292 -35.71 10.00 -27.28
C ASP A 292 -35.86 10.31 -28.77
N ASN A 293 -36.14 9.26 -29.55
CA ASN A 293 -36.70 9.31 -30.89
C ASN A 293 -37.84 8.30 -30.91
#